data_AF-A0A8T4JF23-F1
#
_entry.id   AF-A0A8T4JF23-F1
#
_cell.length_a   1.000
_cell.length_b   1.000
_cell.length_c   1.000
_cell.angle_alpha   90.00
_cell.angle_beta   90.00
_cell.angle_gamma   90.00
#
_symmetry.space_group_name_H-M   'P 1'
#
loop_
_entity.id
_entity.type
_entity.pdbx_description
1 polymer ?
#
loop_
_entity_poly.entity_id
_entity_poly.type
_entity_poly.pdbx_seq_one_letter_code
_entity_poly.pdbx_strand_id
1 'polypeptide(L)'
;MAQKEFRGFGLIILLTILLLIVNINLISAASNNDFEDILKPLETIYDLVKYAATLIAGLMMLFAGINYITSGSDPGKREKAKNMIMYVIVGLMVIWAAPFVVKLILGD
;
A
#
# COMPACT_ATOMS: atom_id res chain seq x y z
N MET A 1 5.58 20.13 20.63
CA MET A 1 6.02 18.80 21.11
C MET A 1 4.90 17.75 21.04
N ALA A 2 3.64 18.10 21.37
CA ALA A 2 2.48 17.18 21.35
C ALA A 2 2.09 16.55 20.00
N GLN A 3 2.39 17.18 18.85
CA GLN A 3 2.06 16.59 17.53
C GLN A 3 2.89 15.36 17.15
N LYS A 4 4.12 15.21 17.70
CA LYS A 4 5.01 14.09 17.36
C LYS A 4 4.56 12.80 18.05
N GLU A 5 4.00 12.93 19.25
CA GLU A 5 3.37 11.86 20.04
C GLU A 5 2.11 11.32 19.34
N PHE A 6 1.24 12.22 18.85
CA PHE A 6 0.00 11.84 18.18
C PHE A 6 0.23 11.01 16.90
N ARG A 7 1.32 11.27 16.18
CA ARG A 7 1.72 10.47 15.00
C ARG A 7 2.16 9.06 15.37
N GLY A 8 2.79 8.88 16.54
CA GLY A 8 3.18 7.55 17.05
C GLY A 8 1.99 6.73 17.53
N PHE A 9 1.07 7.35 18.28
CA PHE A 9 -0.14 6.68 18.75
C PHE A 9 -1.07 6.27 17.60
N GLY A 10 -1.22 7.10 16.56
CA GLY A 10 -2.02 6.75 15.38
C GLY A 10 -1.51 5.50 14.65
N LEU A 11 -0.19 5.35 14.51
CA LEU A 11 0.42 4.16 13.92
C LEU A 11 0.23 2.91 14.78
N ILE A 12 0.37 3.05 16.11
CA ILE A 12 0.17 1.94 17.04
C ILE A 12 -1.29 1.47 17.02
N ILE A 13 -2.26 2.38 17.01
CA ILE A 13 -3.69 2.07 16.92
C ILE A 13 -4.00 1.36 15.60
N LEU A 14 -3.47 1.87 14.48
CA LEU A 14 -3.64 1.24 13.17
C LEU A 14 -3.05 -0.17 13.12
N LEU A 15 -1.84 -0.36 13.67
CA LEU A 15 -1.19 -1.66 13.75
C LEU A 15 -1.98 -2.64 14.62
N THR A 16 -2.56 -2.16 15.72
CA THR A 16 -3.36 -2.98 16.63
C THR A 16 -4.67 -3.40 15.97
N ILE A 17 -5.35 -2.48 15.28
CA ILE A 17 -6.56 -2.79 14.50
C ILE A 17 -6.25 -3.80 13.39
N LEU A 18 -5.13 -3.63 12.70
CA LEU A 18 -4.66 -4.57 11.68
C LEU A 18 -4.48 -5.98 12.25
N LEU A 19 -3.75 -6.11 13.36
CA LEU A 19 -3.56 -7.40 14.04
C LEU A 19 -4.90 -8.02 14.41
N LEU A 20 -5.85 -7.23 14.90
CA LEU A 20 -7.16 -7.72 15.31
C LEU A 20 -7.99 -8.28 14.14
N ILE A 21 -8.01 -7.56 13.02
CA ILE A 21 -8.67 -8.00 11.77
C ILE A 21 -8.05 -9.31 11.26
N VAL A 22 -6.73 -9.43 11.29
CA VAL A 22 -6.03 -10.65 10.84
C VAL A 22 -6.41 -11.86 11.70
N ASN A 23 -6.45 -11.69 13.03
CA ASN A 23 -6.84 -12.77 13.94
C ASN A 23 -8.28 -13.25 13.70
N ILE A 24 -9.23 -12.34 13.45
CA ILE A 24 -10.63 -12.70 13.14
C ILE A 24 -10.70 -13.58 11.89
N ASN A 25 -10.02 -13.18 10.82
CA ASN A 25 -10.02 -13.94 9.57
C ASN A 25 -9.32 -15.31 9.70
N LEU A 26 -8.24 -15.40 10.51
CA LEU A 26 -7.55 -16.66 10.77
C LEU A 26 -8.43 -17.67 11.53
N ILE A 27 -9.26 -17.21 12.47
CA ILE A 27 -10.19 -18.07 13.22
C ILE A 27 -11.29 -18.62 12.29
N SER A 28 -11.80 -17.79 11.37
CA SER A 28 -12.74 -18.24 10.34
C SER A 28 -12.11 -19.27 9.41
N ALA A 29 -10.85 -19.09 9.02
CA ALA A 29 -10.11 -20.01 8.17
C ALA A 29 -9.86 -21.39 8.80
N ALA A 30 -9.71 -21.46 10.13
CA ALA A 30 -9.49 -22.71 10.85
C ALA A 30 -10.75 -23.57 11.02
N SER A 31 -11.94 -23.01 10.76
CA SER A 31 -13.23 -23.68 10.98
C SER A 31 -13.68 -24.54 9.80
N ASN A 32 -13.23 -24.25 8.57
CA ASN A 32 -13.60 -24.99 7.37
C ASN A 32 -12.33 -25.35 6.58
N ASN A 33 -12.30 -26.57 6.05
CA ASN A 33 -11.18 -27.15 5.31
C ASN A 33 -11.12 -26.71 3.83
N ASP A 34 -11.70 -25.56 3.49
CA ASP A 34 -11.71 -25.00 2.14
C ASP A 34 -10.49 -24.10 1.94
N PHE A 35 -9.79 -24.32 0.83
CA PHE A 35 -8.55 -23.60 0.52
C PHE A 35 -8.78 -22.07 0.35
N GLU A 36 -9.96 -21.66 -0.13
CA GLU A 36 -10.37 -20.25 -0.21
C GLU A 36 -10.38 -19.56 1.16
N ASP A 37 -10.79 -20.26 2.21
CA ASP A 37 -10.88 -19.72 3.55
C ASP A 37 -9.48 -19.43 4.12
N ILE A 38 -8.46 -20.22 3.73
CA ILE A 38 -7.05 -19.99 4.09
C ILE A 38 -6.47 -18.74 3.40
N LEU A 39 -7.03 -18.32 2.25
CA LEU A 39 -6.58 -17.14 1.52
C LEU A 39 -7.21 -15.84 2.02
N LYS A 40 -8.40 -15.87 2.63
CA LYS A 40 -9.11 -14.67 3.12
C LYS A 40 -8.26 -13.74 4.02
N PRO A 41 -7.44 -14.24 4.98
CA PRO A 41 -6.55 -13.39 5.75
C PRO A 41 -5.51 -12.66 4.89
N LEU A 42 -4.98 -13.33 3.86
CA LEU A 42 -4.01 -12.75 2.93
C LEU A 42 -4.66 -11.67 2.05
N GLU A 43 -5.86 -11.91 1.54
CA GLU A 43 -6.62 -10.92 0.75
C GLU A 43 -6.88 -9.66 1.56
N THR A 44 -7.24 -9.81 2.84
CA THR A 44 -7.50 -8.68 3.74
C THR A 44 -6.24 -7.83 3.97
N ILE A 45 -5.09 -8.48 4.21
CA ILE A 45 -3.81 -7.78 4.37
C ILE A 45 -3.44 -7.08 3.06
N TYR A 46 -3.57 -7.77 1.92
CA TYR A 46 -3.28 -7.21 0.61
C TYR A 46 -4.11 -5.97 0.33
N ASP A 47 -5.43 -6.01 0.55
CA ASP A 47 -6.31 -4.87 0.30
C ASP A 47 -5.97 -3.69 1.19
N LEU A 48 -5.68 -3.92 2.47
CA LEU A 48 -5.25 -2.86 3.37
C LEU A 48 -3.95 -2.21 2.91
N VAL A 49 -2.95 -3.01 2.53
CA VAL A 49 -1.67 -2.51 1.99
C VAL A 49 -1.90 -1.75 0.68
N LYS A 50 -2.76 -2.25 -0.21
CA LYS A 50 -3.12 -1.61 -1.48
C LYS A 50 -3.73 -0.23 -1.25
N TYR A 51 -4.70 -0.10 -0.35
CA TYR A 51 -5.33 1.18 -0.04
C TYR A 51 -4.33 2.15 0.62
N ALA A 52 -3.54 1.69 1.59
CA ALA A 52 -2.52 2.51 2.23
C ALA A 52 -1.46 3.00 1.22
N ALA A 53 -0.96 2.10 0.37
CA ALA A 53 0.01 2.43 -0.67
C ALA A 53 -0.57 3.41 -1.71
N THR A 54 -1.84 3.26 -2.08
CA THR A 54 -2.52 4.17 -3.00
C THR A 54 -2.62 5.59 -2.43
N LEU A 55 -2.93 5.72 -1.14
CA LEU A 55 -2.94 7.02 -0.45
C LEU A 55 -1.55 7.65 -0.40
N ILE A 56 -0.53 6.87 -0.03
CA ILE A 56 0.87 7.34 0.02
C ILE A 56 1.35 7.75 -1.38
N ALA A 57 1.03 6.95 -2.39
CA ALA A 57 1.37 7.24 -3.79
C ALA A 57 0.75 8.56 -4.26
N GLY A 58 -0.50 8.84 -3.91
CA GLY A 58 -1.14 10.13 -4.19
C GLY A 58 -0.38 11.31 -3.58
N LEU A 59 0.02 11.21 -2.31
CA LEU A 59 0.82 12.25 -1.64
C LEU A 59 2.21 12.42 -2.29
N MET A 60 2.86 11.33 -2.64
CA MET A 60 4.17 11.34 -3.29
C MET A 60 4.10 11.93 -4.71
N MET A 61 3.02 11.66 -5.46
CA MET A 61 2.78 12.30 -6.75
C MET A 61 2.57 13.80 -6.61
N LEU A 62 1.83 14.26 -5.60
CA LEU A 62 1.68 15.70 -5.33
C LEU A 62 3.03 16.35 -5.03
N PHE A 63 3.84 15.72 -4.17
CA PHE A 63 5.18 16.22 -3.86
C PHE A 63 6.08 16.28 -5.10
N ALA A 64 6.07 15.23 -5.92
CA ALA A 64 6.84 15.20 -7.16
C ALA A 64 6.37 16.26 -8.16
N GLY A 65 5.05 16.50 -8.26
CA GLY A 65 4.48 17.55 -9.10
C GLY A 65 4.90 18.96 -8.67
N ILE A 66 4.84 19.26 -7.37
CA ILE A 66 5.32 20.54 -6.82
C ILE A 66 6.82 20.70 -7.10
N ASN A 67 7.60 19.65 -6.87
CA ASN A 67 9.04 19.67 -7.13
C ASN A 67 9.34 19.90 -8.62
N TYR A 68 8.56 19.29 -9.52
CA TYR A 68 8.69 19.49 -10.97
C TYR A 68 8.42 20.95 -11.38
N ILE A 69 7.34 21.56 -10.89
CA ILE A 69 6.98 22.96 -11.19
C ILE A 69 8.04 23.91 -10.63
N THR A 70 8.50 23.67 -9.41
CA THR A 70 9.49 24.52 -8.71
C THR A 70 10.92 24.36 -9.26
N SER A 71 11.15 23.32 -10.08
CA SER A 71 12.48 23.04 -10.65
C SER A 71 13.01 24.18 -11.54
N GLY A 72 12.14 25.07 -12.04
CA GLY A 72 12.57 26.20 -12.87
C GLY A 72 13.37 25.70 -14.08
N SER A 73 14.54 26.27 -14.35
CA SER A 73 15.44 25.87 -15.44
C SER A 73 16.47 24.79 -15.06
N ASP A 74 16.47 24.28 -13.82
CA ASP A 74 17.41 23.25 -13.36
C ASP A 74 17.02 21.87 -13.93
N PRO A 75 17.80 21.30 -14.88
CA PRO A 75 17.45 20.04 -15.51
C PRO A 75 17.52 18.86 -14.54
N GLY A 76 18.43 18.89 -13.57
CA GLY A 76 18.63 17.80 -12.63
C GLY A 76 17.46 17.66 -11.65
N LYS A 77 16.88 18.78 -11.22
CA LYS A 77 15.65 18.76 -10.38
C LYS A 77 14.44 18.26 -11.15
N ARG A 78 14.30 18.68 -12.43
CA ARG A 78 13.22 18.20 -13.30
C ARG A 78 13.31 16.69 -13.52
N GLU A 79 14.51 16.17 -13.77
CA GLU A 79 14.74 14.74 -13.98
C GLU A 79 14.41 13.94 -12.71
N LYS A 80 14.86 14.39 -11.54
CA LYS A 80 14.51 13.75 -10.27
C LYS A 80 13.01 13.67 -10.03
N ALA A 81 12.27 14.76 -10.29
CA ALA A 81 10.83 14.77 -10.14
C ALA A 81 10.13 13.80 -11.11
N LYS A 82 10.58 13.71 -12.36
CA LYS A 82 10.08 12.73 -13.34
C LYS A 82 10.35 11.29 -12.90
N ASN A 83 11.57 10.99 -12.45
CA ASN A 83 11.93 9.66 -11.97
C ASN A 83 11.11 9.27 -10.74
N MET A 84 10.86 10.22 -9.85
CA MET A 84 9.99 10.00 -8.70
C MET A 84 8.56 9.62 -9.10
N ILE A 85 7.96 10.34 -10.06
CA ILE A 85 6.63 10.00 -10.60
C ILE A 85 6.66 8.59 -11.22
N MET A 86 7.70 8.28 -11.99
CA MET A 86 7.85 6.97 -12.63
C MET A 86 7.89 5.84 -11.59
N TYR A 87 8.67 6.01 -10.51
CA TYR A 87 8.74 5.01 -9.44
C TYR A 87 7.39 4.82 -8.73
N VAL A 88 6.64 5.90 -8.52
CA VAL A 88 5.29 5.81 -7.93
C VAL A 88 4.34 5.04 -8.86
N ILE A 89 4.36 5.32 -10.16
CA ILE A 89 3.51 4.64 -11.15
C ILE A 89 3.86 3.16 -11.25
N VAL A 90 5.15 2.82 -11.35
CA VAL A 90 5.60 1.42 -11.43
C VAL A 90 5.21 0.66 -10.16
N GLY A 91 5.41 1.26 -8.98
CA GLY A 91 4.99 0.65 -7.71
C GLY A 91 3.49 0.38 -7.65
N LEU A 92 2.66 1.33 -8.10
CA LEU A 92 1.22 1.13 -8.21
C LEU A 92 0.87 0.03 -9.22
N MET A 93 1.48 0.02 -10.41
CA MET A 93 1.23 -1.05 -11.38
C MET A 93 1.49 -2.44 -10.80
N VAL A 94 2.60 -2.61 -10.07
CA VAL A 94 2.95 -3.91 -9.46
C VAL A 94 1.91 -4.34 -8.43
N ILE A 95 1.48 -3.43 -7.55
CA ILE A 95 0.45 -3.74 -6.55
C ILE A 95 -0.84 -4.17 -7.24
N TRP A 96 -1.29 -3.42 -8.24
CA TRP A 96 -2.54 -3.70 -8.94
C TRP A 96 -2.47 -4.96 -9.83
N ALA A 97 -1.27 -5.37 -10.25
CA ALA A 97 -1.04 -6.60 -11.00
C ALA A 97 -0.99 -7.86 -10.10
N ALA A 98 -0.76 -7.72 -8.80
CA ALA A 98 -0.65 -8.85 -7.86
C ALA A 98 -1.81 -9.88 -7.93
N PRO A 99 -3.10 -9.51 -7.97
CA PRO A 99 -4.19 -10.50 -8.02
C PRO A 99 -4.19 -11.31 -9.31
N PHE A 100 -3.69 -10.75 -10.42
CA PHE A 100 -3.56 -11.50 -11.67
C PHE A 100 -2.57 -12.67 -11.51
N VAL A 101 -1.43 -12.42 -10.87
CA VAL A 101 -0.42 -13.46 -10.62
C VAL A 101 -0.98 -14.54 -9.69
N VAL A 102 -1.68 -14.14 -8.64
CA VAL A 102 -2.30 -15.08 -7.70
C VAL A 102 -3.31 -15.99 -8.40
N LYS A 103 -4.20 -15.42 -9.22
CA LYS A 103 -5.18 -16.19 -10.02
C LYS A 103 -4.52 -17.14 -11.02
N LEU A 104 -3.45 -16.71 -11.69
CA LEU A 104 -2.70 -17.55 -12.62
C LEU A 104 -2.07 -18.79 -11.95
N ILE A 105 -1.64 -18.66 -10.69
CA ILE A 105 -1.07 -19.78 -9.92
C ILE A 105 -2.17 -20.70 -9.41
N LEU A 106 -3.31 -20.14 -9.01
CA LEU A 106 -4.47 -20.87 -8.50
C LEU A 106 -5.16 -21.72 -9.56
N GLY A 107 -4.96 -21.40 -10.84
CA GLY A 107 -5.41 -22.24 -11.95
C GLY A 107 -6.92 -22.22 -12.15
N ASP A 108 -7.57 -21.09 -11.86
CA ASP A 108 -8.92 -20.78 -12.37
C ASP A 108 -8.88 -20.42 -13.87
#